data_AF-A0ABD7VQH1-F1
#
_entry.id   AF-A0ABD7VQH1-F1
#
_cell.length_a   1.000
_cell.length_b   1.000
_cell.length_c   1.000
_cell.angle_alpha   90.00
_cell.angle_beta   90.00
_cell.angle_gamma   90.00
#
_symmetry.space_group_name_H-M   'P 1'
#
loop_
_entity.id
_entity.type
_entity.pdbx_description
1 polymer ?
#
loop_
_entity_poly.entity_id
_entity_poly.type
_entity_poly.pdbx_seq_one_letter_code
_entity_poly.pdbx_strand_id
1 'polypeptide(L)'
;MKLRKLFAGVAAAATLLGGMAFGATAANAADTASITLSGKTVKGTVYTAYKIGSYDTASAKVEKDKLASVGVTTDQAWKTDAENVLGSTVTNTPEYKGYGDPLAYVAGTTGYYTNTPATLPNASATMESFVQSLAGKLDGKTAVDPSQTVANDNDKVVFSGLDEGLYLIVSKTDTEPATDAGSPLAIVGTQVTVNGTAYTKLGANNQTLGKAVVKPSTPQKPSKSASDLNPYVGATITYTLEGTVPAKANSFKFVDTPSAGLTVKLDTLKVNVQGETDPLANTEYTVDPASGDFNTSAAKPSFTIALNNATKYQGKHIVVKYNALVNKKANVNGTNNDVRFDNSNQTTTTTITPQLNTVTFTKKGVDADTNALKGVVFQIVADTNNATPLPDGTATEATSGDKGVVTFSGLPNGTYTITEKTPADGYLTTALPSFTVTVENGKVTDVTPTGVGAGLVTFENGYANIVVKNVKKITQLPLTGAAGTMLFTVVAVLLAGVAATVFAKSRFTKRALDA
;
A
#
# COMPACT_ATOMS: atom_id res chain seq x y z
N MET A 1 -50.32 -18.97 -17.68
CA MET A 1 -49.64 -17.71 -17.30
C MET A 1 -48.63 -18.01 -16.20
N LYS A 2 -47.44 -17.40 -16.20
CA LYS A 2 -46.57 -17.43 -14.99
C LYS A 2 -47.14 -16.44 -13.96
N LEU A 3 -47.25 -16.83 -12.69
CA LEU A 3 -47.62 -15.89 -11.64
C LEU A 3 -46.46 -14.90 -11.44
N ARG A 4 -46.67 -13.63 -11.81
CA ARG A 4 -45.79 -12.53 -11.34
C ARG A 4 -46.00 -12.40 -9.83
N LYS A 5 -44.94 -12.64 -9.04
CA LYS A 5 -44.98 -12.47 -7.59
C LYS A 5 -44.99 -10.98 -7.25
N LEU A 6 -45.62 -10.63 -6.13
CA LEU A 6 -45.98 -9.24 -5.79
C LEU A 6 -45.49 -8.85 -4.38
N PHE A 7 -45.13 -7.58 -4.25
CA PHE A 7 -44.40 -6.98 -3.13
C PHE A 7 -45.29 -6.61 -1.94
N ALA A 8 -45.74 -7.61 -1.18
CA ALA A 8 -46.56 -7.41 0.02
C ALA A 8 -45.73 -7.12 1.29
N GLY A 9 -46.41 -6.72 2.38
CA GLY A 9 -45.82 -6.67 3.72
C GLY A 9 -46.80 -6.27 4.82
N VAL A 10 -46.34 -6.04 6.06
CA VAL A 10 -47.12 -5.96 7.32
C VAL A 10 -46.53 -4.93 8.33
N ALA A 11 -47.38 -4.28 9.13
CA ALA A 11 -47.22 -2.98 9.81
C ALA A 11 -46.18 -2.84 10.95
N ALA A 12 -45.58 -1.64 11.05
CA ALA A 12 -45.12 -1.01 12.30
C ALA A 12 -45.09 0.54 12.18
N ALA A 13 -45.19 1.27 13.29
CA ALA A 13 -45.31 2.74 13.30
C ALA A 13 -44.03 3.47 13.78
N ALA A 14 -43.84 4.72 13.34
CA ALA A 14 -42.80 5.63 13.80
C ALA A 14 -43.42 6.96 14.27
N THR A 15 -42.92 7.52 15.37
CA THR A 15 -43.40 8.77 15.96
C THR A 15 -42.89 10.00 15.20
N LEU A 16 -43.76 11.00 15.05
CA LEU A 16 -43.42 12.29 14.44
C LEU A 16 -42.81 13.23 15.48
N LEU A 17 -41.68 13.85 15.13
CA LEU A 17 -41.28 15.16 15.66
C LEU A 17 -41.40 16.16 14.50
N GLY A 18 -42.18 17.22 14.70
CA GLY A 18 -42.62 18.13 13.65
C GLY A 18 -41.78 19.40 13.51
N GLY A 19 -42.20 20.26 12.57
CA GLY A 19 -41.72 21.64 12.43
C GLY A 19 -40.48 21.82 11.54
N MET A 20 -40.69 22.22 10.30
CA MET A 20 -40.56 23.63 9.86
C MET A 20 -40.95 23.74 8.38
N ALA A 21 -41.31 24.95 7.92
CA ALA A 21 -41.90 25.17 6.60
C ALA A 21 -41.31 26.40 5.88
N PHE A 22 -40.99 26.21 4.60
CA PHE A 22 -40.72 27.24 3.57
C PHE A 22 -41.10 26.61 2.21
N GLY A 23 -41.52 27.33 1.17
CA GLY A 23 -41.84 28.76 1.10
C GLY A 23 -41.83 29.28 -0.35
N ALA A 24 -42.90 29.94 -0.78
CA ALA A 24 -43.14 30.48 -2.14
C ALA A 24 -43.36 29.45 -3.27
N THR A 25 -43.95 29.89 -4.39
CA THR A 25 -44.61 29.05 -5.41
C THR A 25 -44.28 29.46 -6.85
N ALA A 26 -44.25 28.49 -7.76
CA ALA A 26 -44.36 28.67 -9.22
C ALA A 26 -45.10 27.48 -9.85
N ALA A 27 -45.72 27.67 -11.01
CA ALA A 27 -46.79 26.82 -11.54
C ALA A 27 -46.36 25.41 -12.05
N ASN A 28 -47.25 24.44 -11.83
CA ASN A 28 -47.47 23.23 -12.64
C ASN A 28 -46.24 22.48 -13.18
N ALA A 29 -45.50 21.83 -12.29
CA ALA A 29 -44.94 20.52 -12.59
C ALA A 29 -45.86 19.44 -12.01
N ALA A 30 -45.86 18.22 -12.57
CA ALA A 30 -46.41 17.06 -11.85
C ALA A 30 -45.55 16.81 -10.59
N ASP A 31 -46.13 16.25 -9.52
CA ASP A 31 -45.43 16.01 -8.24
C ASP A 31 -44.24 15.06 -8.41
N THR A 32 -43.07 15.63 -8.73
CA THR A 32 -41.82 14.88 -8.95
C THR A 32 -41.40 14.17 -7.68
N ALA A 33 -40.87 12.96 -7.82
CA ALA A 33 -40.43 12.19 -6.67
C ALA A 33 -39.23 12.85 -5.95
N SER A 34 -39.04 12.45 -4.69
CA SER A 34 -37.89 12.86 -3.88
C SER A 34 -37.41 11.74 -2.96
N ILE A 35 -36.14 11.84 -2.54
CA ILE A 35 -35.51 10.98 -1.54
C ILE A 35 -34.90 11.88 -0.46
N THR A 36 -35.33 11.71 0.79
CA THR A 36 -34.74 12.36 1.97
C THR A 36 -33.89 11.37 2.77
N LEU A 37 -32.61 11.66 2.95
CA LEU A 37 -31.75 11.01 3.93
C LEU A 37 -31.76 11.82 5.23
N SER A 38 -31.74 11.14 6.37
CA SER A 38 -31.81 11.75 7.71
C SER A 38 -31.10 10.90 8.75
N GLY A 39 -30.81 11.42 9.94
CA GLY A 39 -30.16 10.66 11.03
C GLY A 39 -28.72 11.08 11.26
N LYS A 40 -27.75 10.17 11.10
CA LYS A 40 -26.32 10.40 11.37
C LYS A 40 -25.50 10.64 10.11
N THR A 41 -25.93 11.61 9.30
CA THR A 41 -25.10 12.26 8.27
C THR A 41 -23.91 12.98 8.92
N VAL A 42 -22.78 13.06 8.22
CA VAL A 42 -21.53 13.67 8.69
C VAL A 42 -21.08 14.77 7.72
N LYS A 43 -20.64 15.90 8.24
CA LYS A 43 -20.14 17.05 7.47
C LYS A 43 -19.08 16.64 6.44
N GLY A 44 -19.15 17.22 5.25
CA GLY A 44 -18.26 16.89 4.13
C GLY A 44 -18.58 15.55 3.45
N THR A 45 -19.59 14.79 3.90
CA THR A 45 -20.05 13.61 3.15
C THR A 45 -20.81 14.05 1.91
N VAL A 46 -20.38 13.57 0.74
CA VAL A 46 -21.09 13.71 -0.53
C VAL A 46 -21.90 12.44 -0.78
N TYR A 47 -23.22 12.57 -0.92
CA TYR A 47 -24.11 11.49 -1.34
C TYR A 47 -24.42 11.61 -2.84
N THR A 48 -24.42 10.46 -3.52
CA THR A 48 -24.82 10.35 -4.93
C THR A 48 -25.93 9.31 -5.05
N ALA A 49 -26.99 9.64 -5.78
CA ALA A 49 -28.06 8.71 -6.12
C ALA A 49 -27.90 8.22 -7.57
N TYR A 50 -28.23 6.96 -7.82
CA TYR A 50 -28.29 6.37 -9.16
C TYR A 50 -29.63 5.66 -9.33
N LYS A 51 -30.38 5.95 -10.40
CA LYS A 51 -31.60 5.17 -10.72
C LYS A 51 -31.18 3.78 -11.19
N ILE A 52 -31.68 2.73 -10.55
CA ILE A 52 -31.32 1.32 -10.81
C ILE A 52 -32.49 0.46 -11.29
N GLY A 53 -33.72 0.95 -11.13
CA GLY A 53 -34.92 0.21 -11.50
C GLY A 53 -36.17 1.07 -11.48
N SER A 54 -37.19 0.59 -12.20
CA SER A 54 -38.45 1.29 -12.43
C SER A 54 -39.65 0.44 -12.00
N TYR A 55 -40.77 1.08 -11.65
CA TYR A 55 -41.97 0.39 -11.16
C TYR A 55 -42.86 -0.15 -12.29
N ASP A 56 -43.28 -1.42 -12.19
CA ASP A 56 -44.36 -1.99 -13.01
C ASP A 56 -45.71 -1.63 -12.37
N THR A 57 -46.18 -0.40 -12.59
CA THR A 57 -47.43 0.11 -12.03
C THR A 57 -48.68 -0.60 -12.56
N ALA A 58 -48.60 -1.25 -13.73
CA ALA A 58 -49.67 -2.10 -14.25
C ALA A 58 -49.84 -3.40 -13.43
N SER A 59 -48.80 -3.83 -12.71
CA SER A 59 -48.87 -4.94 -11.74
C SER A 59 -49.27 -4.50 -10.32
N ALA A 60 -49.55 -3.22 -10.08
CA ALA A 60 -49.88 -2.71 -8.77
C ALA A 60 -51.18 -3.30 -8.20
N LYS A 61 -51.19 -3.54 -6.89
CA LYS A 61 -52.41 -3.80 -6.11
C LYS A 61 -52.62 -2.69 -5.10
N VAL A 62 -53.79 -2.06 -5.18
CA VAL A 62 -54.28 -1.12 -4.17
C VAL A 62 -55.37 -1.81 -3.36
N GLU A 63 -55.24 -1.79 -2.03
CA GLU A 63 -56.21 -2.36 -1.09
C GLU A 63 -56.54 -1.33 -0.01
N LYS A 64 -57.79 -0.85 0.03
CA LYS A 64 -58.29 0.13 1.03
C LYS A 64 -57.34 1.34 1.14
N ASP A 65 -57.14 2.01 0.00
CA ASP A 65 -56.35 3.23 -0.17
C ASP A 65 -54.85 3.10 0.20
N LYS A 66 -54.33 1.86 0.18
CA LYS A 66 -52.90 1.56 0.35
C LYS A 66 -52.38 0.79 -0.85
N LEU A 67 -51.17 1.13 -1.30
CA LEU A 67 -50.44 0.33 -2.27
C LEU A 67 -49.94 -0.96 -1.58
N ALA A 68 -50.73 -2.03 -1.66
CA ALA A 68 -50.43 -3.31 -1.07
C ALA A 68 -49.23 -4.00 -1.75
N SER A 69 -49.01 -3.73 -3.04
CA SER A 69 -47.82 -4.14 -3.79
C SER A 69 -47.67 -3.39 -5.11
N VAL A 70 -46.45 -3.29 -5.64
CA VAL A 70 -46.15 -2.89 -7.03
C VAL A 70 -44.94 -3.68 -7.52
N GLY A 71 -44.91 -4.08 -8.79
CA GLY A 71 -43.76 -4.76 -9.40
C GLY A 71 -42.57 -3.84 -9.62
N VAL A 72 -41.40 -4.42 -9.82
CA VAL A 72 -40.13 -3.72 -10.09
C VAL A 72 -39.44 -4.39 -11.28
N THR A 73 -38.79 -3.59 -12.12
CA THR A 73 -37.88 -4.05 -13.18
C THR A 73 -36.53 -3.35 -13.01
N THR A 74 -35.43 -4.06 -13.21
CA THR A 74 -34.08 -3.49 -13.21
C THR A 74 -33.85 -2.70 -14.49
N ASP A 75 -33.35 -1.46 -14.37
CA ASP A 75 -33.12 -0.61 -15.53
C ASP A 75 -32.00 -1.20 -16.40
N GLN A 76 -32.12 -1.06 -17.72
CA GLN A 76 -31.30 -1.81 -18.69
C GLN A 76 -29.79 -1.56 -18.55
N ALA A 77 -29.37 -0.39 -18.06
CA ALA A 77 -27.97 -0.04 -17.80
C ALA A 77 -27.35 -0.80 -16.60
N TRP A 78 -28.18 -1.36 -15.71
CA TRP A 78 -27.79 -2.05 -14.49
C TRP A 78 -27.99 -3.56 -14.55
N LYS A 79 -28.82 -4.05 -15.48
CA LYS A 79 -29.30 -5.44 -15.51
C LYS A 79 -28.18 -6.48 -15.44
N THR A 80 -27.19 -6.41 -16.33
CA THR A 80 -26.09 -7.40 -16.38
C THR A 80 -25.22 -7.37 -15.12
N ASP A 81 -24.95 -6.19 -14.55
CA ASP A 81 -24.21 -6.07 -13.29
C ASP A 81 -24.99 -6.64 -12.10
N ALA A 82 -26.29 -6.34 -12.01
CA ALA A 82 -27.17 -6.89 -10.98
C ALA A 82 -27.35 -8.41 -11.11
N GLU A 83 -27.41 -8.96 -12.33
CA GLU A 83 -27.44 -10.41 -12.58
C GLU A 83 -26.12 -11.09 -12.18
N ASN A 84 -24.97 -10.52 -12.53
CA ASN A 84 -23.65 -11.02 -12.15
C ASN A 84 -23.44 -10.97 -10.62
N VAL A 85 -23.77 -9.84 -9.99
CA VAL A 85 -23.72 -9.68 -8.53
C VAL A 85 -24.60 -10.71 -7.84
N LEU A 86 -25.87 -10.85 -8.27
CA LEU A 86 -26.80 -11.80 -7.67
C LEU A 86 -26.29 -13.25 -7.81
N GLY A 87 -25.80 -13.63 -8.98
CA GLY A 87 -25.21 -14.96 -9.23
C GLY A 87 -23.94 -15.25 -8.43
N SER A 88 -23.20 -14.23 -8.00
CA SER A 88 -22.05 -14.37 -7.09
C SER A 88 -22.44 -14.48 -5.60
N THR A 89 -23.60 -13.91 -5.22
CA THR A 89 -24.09 -13.90 -3.82
C THR A 89 -25.11 -14.98 -3.48
N VAL A 90 -25.75 -15.61 -4.48
CA VAL A 90 -26.72 -16.70 -4.30
C VAL A 90 -26.23 -17.90 -5.09
N THR A 91 -25.94 -19.01 -4.40
CA THR A 91 -25.33 -20.22 -4.98
C THR A 91 -26.30 -20.99 -5.90
N ASN A 92 -26.48 -20.44 -7.11
CA ASN A 92 -27.03 -21.10 -8.31
C ASN A 92 -28.39 -21.83 -8.10
N THR A 93 -29.28 -21.30 -7.25
CA THR A 93 -30.57 -21.94 -7.00
C THR A 93 -31.55 -21.73 -8.17
N PRO A 94 -32.46 -22.69 -8.45
CA PRO A 94 -33.47 -22.56 -9.52
C PRO A 94 -34.45 -21.39 -9.34
N GLU A 95 -34.47 -20.76 -8.17
CA GLU A 95 -35.49 -19.80 -7.73
C GLU A 95 -35.38 -18.45 -8.45
N TYR A 96 -34.17 -18.02 -8.84
CA TYR A 96 -33.99 -16.80 -9.64
C TYR A 96 -34.76 -16.86 -10.98
N LYS A 97 -34.76 -18.03 -11.63
CA LYS A 97 -35.52 -18.29 -12.88
C LYS A 97 -37.05 -18.21 -12.69
N GLY A 98 -37.52 -18.17 -11.44
CA GLY A 98 -38.93 -17.91 -11.09
C GLY A 98 -39.31 -16.43 -11.05
N TYR A 99 -38.36 -15.52 -10.82
CA TYR A 99 -38.58 -14.06 -10.80
C TYR A 99 -38.22 -13.40 -12.14
N GLY A 100 -37.06 -13.73 -12.72
CA GLY A 100 -36.64 -13.25 -14.06
C GLY A 100 -36.11 -11.81 -14.13
N ASP A 101 -35.94 -11.15 -12.98
CA ASP A 101 -35.31 -9.84 -12.83
C ASP A 101 -34.59 -9.75 -11.47
N PRO A 102 -33.36 -9.21 -11.39
CA PRO A 102 -32.54 -9.29 -10.18
C PRO A 102 -33.04 -8.37 -9.06
N LEU A 103 -33.47 -7.13 -9.35
CA LEU A 103 -34.09 -6.29 -8.31
C LEU A 103 -35.45 -6.84 -7.88
N ALA A 104 -36.22 -7.45 -8.80
CA ALA A 104 -37.46 -8.13 -8.43
C ALA A 104 -37.25 -9.32 -7.50
N TYR A 105 -36.18 -10.11 -7.73
CA TYR A 105 -35.77 -11.17 -6.79
C TYR A 105 -35.32 -10.58 -5.45
N VAL A 106 -34.40 -9.61 -5.46
CA VAL A 106 -33.78 -9.06 -4.23
C VAL A 106 -34.81 -8.40 -3.34
N ALA A 107 -35.61 -7.47 -3.86
CA ALA A 107 -36.63 -6.78 -3.04
C ALA A 107 -37.89 -7.64 -2.80
N GLY A 108 -38.07 -8.76 -3.51
CA GLY A 108 -39.13 -9.76 -3.27
C GLY A 108 -38.77 -10.87 -2.26
N THR A 109 -37.48 -11.17 -2.05
CA THR A 109 -37.02 -12.27 -1.17
C THR A 109 -36.49 -11.81 0.19
N THR A 110 -36.05 -10.56 0.30
CA THR A 110 -35.37 -10.03 1.51
C THR A 110 -36.32 -9.53 2.59
N GLY A 111 -37.63 -9.49 2.33
CA GLY A 111 -38.64 -9.02 3.28
C GLY A 111 -38.44 -7.57 3.73
N TYR A 112 -37.79 -6.73 2.91
CA TYR A 112 -37.17 -5.47 3.35
C TYR A 112 -38.13 -4.41 3.92
N TYR A 113 -39.44 -4.59 3.75
CA TYR A 113 -40.47 -3.73 4.33
C TYR A 113 -41.00 -4.25 5.68
N THR A 114 -40.93 -5.56 5.96
CA THR A 114 -41.38 -6.15 7.23
C THR A 114 -40.27 -6.11 8.27
N ASN A 115 -40.23 -5.06 9.09
CA ASN A 115 -39.53 -5.10 10.38
C ASN A 115 -40.08 -4.08 11.40
N THR A 116 -40.14 -4.52 12.66
CA THR A 116 -40.59 -3.73 13.81
C THR A 116 -39.40 -2.91 14.37
N PRO A 117 -39.55 -1.62 14.75
CA PRO A 117 -38.40 -0.75 15.08
C PRO A 117 -37.49 -1.16 16.25
N ALA A 118 -37.91 -2.11 17.09
CA ALA A 118 -37.23 -2.46 18.35
C ALA A 118 -36.23 -3.61 18.26
N THR A 119 -36.27 -4.43 17.20
CA THR A 119 -35.41 -5.63 17.07
C THR A 119 -34.87 -5.73 15.65
N LEU A 120 -33.56 -5.47 15.47
CA LEU A 120 -32.86 -5.55 14.19
C LEU A 120 -31.81 -6.69 14.16
N PRO A 121 -32.22 -7.96 14.09
CA PRO A 121 -31.38 -8.98 13.46
C PRO A 121 -31.24 -8.70 11.96
N ASN A 122 -30.14 -9.15 11.35
CA ASN A 122 -29.77 -8.79 9.98
C ASN A 122 -30.71 -9.42 8.94
N ALA A 123 -31.66 -8.65 8.41
CA ALA A 123 -32.56 -9.05 7.33
C ALA A 123 -32.19 -8.33 6.01
N SER A 124 -31.41 -8.92 5.10
CA SER A 124 -30.64 -10.17 5.18
C SER A 124 -29.19 -9.89 4.76
N ALA A 125 -28.25 -10.79 5.12
CA ALA A 125 -26.86 -10.69 4.66
C ALA A 125 -26.73 -10.67 3.13
N THR A 126 -27.67 -11.29 2.40
CA THR A 126 -27.76 -11.23 0.93
C THR A 126 -28.16 -9.86 0.40
N MET A 127 -29.05 -9.10 1.04
CA MET A 127 -29.33 -7.71 0.65
C MET A 127 -28.09 -6.84 0.85
N GLU A 128 -27.49 -6.91 2.05
CA GLU A 128 -26.33 -6.08 2.39
C GLU A 128 -25.14 -6.37 1.47
N SER A 129 -24.88 -7.65 1.15
CA SER A 129 -23.86 -8.06 0.19
C SER A 129 -24.19 -7.70 -1.27
N PHE A 130 -25.45 -7.79 -1.69
CA PHE A 130 -25.89 -7.36 -3.03
C PHE A 130 -25.68 -5.85 -3.22
N VAL A 131 -26.11 -5.03 -2.26
CA VAL A 131 -25.96 -3.57 -2.31
C VAL A 131 -24.48 -3.15 -2.23
N GLN A 132 -23.67 -3.84 -1.40
CA GLN A 132 -22.20 -3.67 -1.38
C GLN A 132 -21.57 -3.94 -2.74
N SER A 133 -21.90 -5.08 -3.34
CA SER A 133 -21.29 -5.52 -4.61
C SER A 133 -21.76 -4.70 -5.82
N LEU A 134 -23.02 -4.23 -5.81
CA LEU A 134 -23.58 -3.38 -6.88
C LEU A 134 -22.98 -1.96 -6.87
N ALA A 135 -22.61 -1.42 -5.70
CA ALA A 135 -21.84 -0.18 -5.62
C ALA A 135 -20.38 -0.33 -6.08
N GLY A 136 -19.90 -1.56 -6.28
CA GLY A 136 -18.66 -1.84 -7.03
C GLY A 136 -18.80 -1.69 -8.56
N LYS A 137 -19.99 -1.31 -9.07
CA LYS A 137 -20.35 -1.28 -10.49
C LYS A 137 -20.88 0.09 -10.97
N LEU A 138 -20.34 1.19 -10.42
CA LEU A 138 -20.72 2.56 -10.81
C LEU A 138 -20.07 3.05 -12.11
N ASP A 139 -19.10 2.32 -12.66
CA ASP A 139 -18.43 2.72 -13.91
C ASP A 139 -19.41 2.73 -15.10
N GLY A 140 -19.31 3.78 -15.92
CA GLY A 140 -20.24 4.08 -17.00
C GLY A 140 -21.70 4.35 -16.59
N LYS A 141 -22.02 4.50 -15.30
CA LYS A 141 -23.41 4.73 -14.83
C LYS A 141 -23.72 6.22 -14.65
N THR A 142 -24.91 6.63 -15.08
CA THR A 142 -25.39 8.01 -14.90
C THR A 142 -25.86 8.25 -13.47
N ALA A 143 -25.22 9.18 -12.78
CA ALA A 143 -25.65 9.69 -11.48
C ALA A 143 -26.84 10.68 -11.63
N VAL A 144 -27.63 10.82 -10.57
CA VAL A 144 -28.53 11.97 -10.39
C VAL A 144 -27.67 13.20 -10.08
N ASP A 145 -27.80 14.23 -10.90
CA ASP A 145 -27.15 15.52 -10.73
C ASP A 145 -28.14 16.54 -10.11
N PRO A 146 -27.76 17.32 -9.09
CA PRO A 146 -26.48 17.30 -8.37
C PRO A 146 -26.42 16.27 -7.23
N SER A 147 -25.23 15.67 -7.06
CA SER A 147 -24.81 15.03 -5.81
C SER A 147 -24.91 16.01 -4.63
N GLN A 148 -25.23 15.49 -3.45
CA GLN A 148 -25.61 16.30 -2.29
C GLN A 148 -24.53 16.25 -1.21
N THR A 149 -23.93 17.41 -0.88
CA THR A 149 -22.89 17.52 0.15
C THR A 149 -23.49 17.95 1.49
N VAL A 150 -23.15 17.24 2.57
CA VAL A 150 -23.59 17.55 3.94
C VAL A 150 -22.83 18.76 4.50
N ALA A 151 -23.53 19.84 4.81
CA ALA A 151 -22.93 21.07 5.34
C ALA A 151 -22.51 20.96 6.83
N ASN A 152 -23.31 20.26 7.65
CA ASN A 152 -23.07 20.03 9.08
C ASN A 152 -23.56 18.64 9.51
N ASP A 153 -23.03 18.11 10.62
CA ASP A 153 -23.42 16.80 11.14
C ASP A 153 -24.92 16.75 11.45
N ASN A 154 -25.56 15.63 11.10
CA ASN A 154 -27.01 15.38 11.21
C ASN A 154 -27.91 16.20 10.28
N ASP A 155 -27.36 17.04 9.36
CA ASP A 155 -28.17 17.73 8.35
C ASP A 155 -28.89 16.74 7.42
N LYS A 156 -30.11 17.09 7.01
CA LYS A 156 -30.89 16.30 6.04
C LYS A 156 -30.33 16.49 4.64
N VAL A 157 -30.26 15.39 3.88
CA VAL A 157 -29.91 15.39 2.46
C VAL A 157 -31.17 15.12 1.65
N VAL A 158 -31.43 15.89 0.59
CA VAL A 158 -32.63 15.76 -0.23
C VAL A 158 -32.25 15.71 -1.71
N PHE A 159 -32.63 14.61 -2.37
CA PHE A 159 -32.73 14.54 -3.83
C PHE A 159 -34.17 14.85 -4.21
N SER A 160 -34.38 15.75 -5.18
CA SER A 160 -35.70 16.21 -5.63
C SER A 160 -35.74 16.27 -7.17
N GLY A 161 -36.92 16.38 -7.78
CA GLY A 161 -37.04 16.33 -9.23
C GLY A 161 -36.82 14.93 -9.82
N LEU A 162 -36.98 13.87 -9.01
CA LEU A 162 -36.71 12.50 -9.42
C LEU A 162 -37.85 11.90 -10.26
N ASP A 163 -37.48 11.01 -11.19
CA ASP A 163 -38.38 9.97 -11.70
C ASP A 163 -38.83 9.04 -10.57
N GLU A 164 -40.03 8.47 -10.68
CA GLU A 164 -40.39 7.33 -9.84
C GLU A 164 -39.55 6.08 -10.17
N GLY A 165 -39.01 5.44 -9.14
CA GLY A 165 -38.17 4.24 -9.27
C GLY A 165 -37.43 3.86 -7.99
N LEU A 166 -36.50 2.92 -8.13
CA LEU A 166 -35.56 2.52 -7.09
C LEU A 166 -34.19 3.15 -7.38
N TYR A 167 -33.57 3.69 -6.34
CA TYR A 167 -32.28 4.37 -6.42
C TYR A 167 -31.26 3.73 -5.49
N LEU A 168 -30.07 3.42 -6.01
CA LEU A 168 -28.89 3.11 -5.20
C LEU A 168 -28.32 4.42 -4.68
N ILE A 169 -28.17 4.54 -3.35
CA ILE A 169 -27.54 5.68 -2.69
C ILE A 169 -26.14 5.27 -2.24
N VAL A 170 -25.13 6.00 -2.69
CA VAL A 170 -23.72 5.84 -2.26
C VAL A 170 -23.21 7.13 -1.59
N SER A 171 -22.09 7.02 -0.88
CA SER A 171 -21.50 8.08 -0.06
C SER A 171 -19.98 8.06 -0.10
N LYS A 172 -19.36 9.25 -0.13
CA LYS A 172 -17.91 9.45 0.01
C LYS A 172 -17.64 10.75 0.78
N THR A 173 -16.41 11.04 1.17
CA THR A 173 -16.07 12.41 1.60
C THR A 173 -15.82 13.31 0.39
N ASP A 174 -16.01 14.61 0.59
CA ASP A 174 -15.65 15.73 -0.29
C ASP A 174 -14.17 15.71 -0.75
N THR A 175 -13.33 15.09 0.06
CA THR A 175 -11.88 14.93 -0.10
C THR A 175 -11.46 13.70 -0.90
N GLU A 176 -12.32 12.68 -1.08
CA GLU A 176 -12.01 11.53 -1.94
C GLU A 176 -12.29 11.87 -3.43
N PRO A 177 -11.47 11.38 -4.38
CA PRO A 177 -11.55 11.73 -5.80
C PRO A 177 -12.93 11.58 -6.46
N ALA A 178 -13.17 12.33 -7.55
CA ALA A 178 -14.40 12.25 -8.33
C ALA A 178 -14.61 10.86 -9.00
N THR A 179 -13.52 10.12 -9.22
CA THR A 179 -13.48 8.78 -9.81
C THR A 179 -13.91 7.66 -8.85
N ASP A 180 -13.91 7.91 -7.54
CA ASP A 180 -13.90 6.84 -6.56
C ASP A 180 -15.33 6.45 -6.19
N ALA A 181 -15.70 5.20 -6.50
CA ALA A 181 -17.04 4.69 -6.29
C ALA A 181 -17.36 4.59 -4.79
N GLY A 182 -18.25 5.48 -4.32
CA GLY A 182 -18.56 5.67 -2.91
C GLY A 182 -19.13 4.44 -2.21
N SER A 183 -18.98 4.38 -0.89
CA SER A 183 -19.58 3.33 -0.06
C SER A 183 -21.11 3.36 -0.12
N PRO A 184 -21.77 2.22 -0.37
CA PRO A 184 -23.22 2.15 -0.41
C PRO A 184 -23.85 2.44 0.96
N LEU A 185 -24.98 3.14 0.91
CA LEU A 185 -25.84 3.38 2.06
C LEU A 185 -27.06 2.43 2.03
N ALA A 186 -27.81 2.44 0.93
CA ALA A 186 -29.07 1.72 0.79
C ALA A 186 -29.55 1.71 -0.68
N ILE A 187 -30.52 0.84 -0.98
CA ILE A 187 -31.47 1.06 -2.08
C ILE A 187 -32.72 1.73 -1.50
N VAL A 188 -33.20 2.80 -2.14
CA VAL A 188 -34.38 3.56 -1.70
C VAL A 188 -35.39 3.66 -2.85
N GLY A 189 -36.62 3.21 -2.60
CA GLY A 189 -37.75 3.43 -3.51
C GLY A 189 -38.37 4.81 -3.28
N THR A 190 -38.69 5.52 -4.36
CA THR A 190 -39.50 6.76 -4.32
C THR A 190 -40.96 6.48 -4.01
N GLN A 191 -41.79 7.54 -3.92
CA GLN A 191 -43.24 7.38 -4.09
C GLN A 191 -43.58 6.67 -5.41
N VAL A 192 -44.79 6.11 -5.46
CA VAL A 192 -45.33 5.37 -6.61
C VAL A 192 -46.72 5.90 -6.95
N THR A 193 -46.94 6.31 -8.18
CA THR A 193 -48.23 6.82 -8.66
C THR A 193 -48.99 5.73 -9.42
N VAL A 194 -50.21 5.41 -8.97
CA VAL A 194 -51.09 4.43 -9.62
C VAL A 194 -52.43 5.09 -9.86
N ASN A 195 -52.89 5.10 -11.12
CA ASN A 195 -54.14 5.71 -11.56
C ASN A 195 -54.32 7.19 -11.11
N GLY A 196 -53.23 7.96 -11.07
CA GLY A 196 -53.21 9.35 -10.62
C GLY A 196 -53.11 9.57 -9.10
N THR A 197 -53.15 8.51 -8.29
CA THR A 197 -52.95 8.58 -6.84
C THR A 197 -51.50 8.28 -6.49
N ALA A 198 -50.81 9.23 -5.86
CA ALA A 198 -49.43 9.07 -5.37
C ALA A 198 -49.40 8.36 -4.01
N TYR A 199 -48.69 7.24 -3.92
CA TYR A 199 -48.51 6.46 -2.71
C TYR A 199 -47.09 6.66 -2.14
N THR A 200 -47.01 7.30 -0.97
CA THR A 200 -45.77 7.44 -0.18
C THR A 200 -45.53 6.25 0.77
N LYS A 201 -46.37 5.21 0.68
CA LYS A 201 -46.41 4.04 1.56
C LYS A 201 -46.63 2.75 0.79
N LEU A 202 -45.77 1.76 0.98
CA LEU A 202 -45.82 0.44 0.32
C LEU A 202 -46.03 -0.71 1.31
N GLY A 203 -46.83 -1.69 0.87
CA GLY A 203 -47.26 -2.87 1.61
C GLY A 203 -48.14 -2.54 2.83
N ALA A 204 -48.74 -3.53 3.49
CA ALA A 204 -49.45 -3.29 4.75
C ALA A 204 -48.50 -2.93 5.91
N ASN A 205 -47.20 -2.87 5.64
CA ASN A 205 -46.16 -2.18 6.41
C ASN A 205 -46.52 -0.71 6.65
N ASN A 206 -47.04 -0.07 5.60
CA ASN A 206 -46.88 1.37 5.38
C ASN A 206 -45.39 1.77 5.37
N GLN A 207 -44.52 1.00 4.70
CA GLN A 207 -43.11 1.37 4.55
C GLN A 207 -43.08 2.76 3.93
N THR A 208 -42.45 3.71 4.60
CA THR A 208 -42.36 5.07 4.08
C THR A 208 -41.38 5.09 2.91
N LEU A 209 -41.90 5.43 1.75
CA LEU A 209 -41.14 5.62 0.52
C LEU A 209 -40.50 7.01 0.49
N GLY A 210 -39.49 7.19 -0.35
CA GLY A 210 -38.75 8.45 -0.50
C GLY A 210 -37.95 8.86 0.76
N LYS A 211 -37.70 7.95 1.71
CA LYS A 211 -36.96 8.25 2.95
C LYS A 211 -36.02 7.13 3.36
N ALA A 212 -34.84 7.52 3.85
CA ALA A 212 -33.88 6.61 4.47
C ALA A 212 -33.27 7.23 5.75
N VAL A 213 -32.82 6.37 6.66
CA VAL A 213 -32.14 6.77 7.89
C VAL A 213 -30.66 6.34 7.79
N VAL A 214 -29.78 7.34 7.68
CA VAL A 214 -28.33 7.18 7.77
C VAL A 214 -27.99 6.72 9.18
N LYS A 215 -27.49 5.49 9.27
CA LYS A 215 -26.76 4.98 10.43
C LYS A 215 -25.29 5.35 10.25
N PRO A 216 -24.53 5.59 11.34
CA PRO A 216 -23.12 5.97 11.23
C PRO A 216 -22.29 4.77 10.77
N SER A 217 -22.06 4.68 9.46
CA SER A 217 -20.94 3.96 8.87
C SER A 217 -20.11 4.99 8.12
N THR A 218 -19.06 5.49 8.77
CA THR A 218 -17.96 6.09 8.01
C THR A 218 -17.46 5.04 7.02
N PRO A 219 -17.35 5.38 5.72
CA PRO A 219 -16.74 4.51 4.73
C PRO A 219 -15.45 3.89 5.28
N GLN A 220 -15.37 2.56 5.42
CA GLN A 220 -14.20 1.98 6.07
C GLN A 220 -12.99 1.99 5.12
N LYS A 221 -11.89 2.55 5.62
CA LYS A 221 -10.61 2.72 4.92
C LYS A 221 -9.50 2.03 5.75
N PRO A 222 -8.60 1.25 5.15
CA PRO A 222 -7.45 0.69 5.86
C PRO A 222 -6.44 1.79 6.20
N SER A 223 -5.65 1.60 7.25
CA SER A 223 -4.42 2.38 7.44
C SER A 223 -3.23 1.68 6.78
N LYS A 224 -2.19 2.45 6.46
CA LYS A 224 -0.90 1.93 5.99
C LYS A 224 0.24 2.81 6.49
N SER A 225 1.33 2.18 6.90
CA SER A 225 2.58 2.84 7.29
C SER A 225 3.79 2.04 6.81
N ALA A 226 4.94 2.72 6.74
CA ALA A 226 6.24 2.10 6.50
C ALA A 226 7.16 2.40 7.69
N SER A 227 8.09 1.48 7.98
CA SER A 227 9.08 1.64 9.06
C SER A 227 10.08 2.77 8.82
N ASP A 228 10.25 3.17 7.56
CA ASP A 228 11.04 4.31 7.13
C ASP A 228 10.37 4.96 5.92
N LEU A 229 10.36 6.29 5.87
CA LEU A 229 9.83 7.10 4.77
C LEU A 229 10.92 7.65 3.84
N ASN A 230 12.19 7.58 4.23
CA ASN A 230 13.34 8.01 3.43
C ASN A 230 14.43 6.92 3.28
N PRO A 231 14.07 5.64 3.05
CA PRO A 231 15.03 4.53 3.04
C PRO A 231 15.98 4.60 1.85
N TYR A 232 17.15 4.01 1.98
CA TYR A 232 18.08 3.88 0.87
C TYR A 232 17.61 2.80 -0.11
N VAL A 233 17.82 3.01 -1.42
CA VAL A 233 17.64 1.94 -2.42
C VAL A 233 18.57 0.78 -2.05
N GLY A 234 18.07 -0.46 -2.09
CA GLY A 234 18.73 -1.64 -1.55
C GLY A 234 18.41 -1.94 -0.08
N ALA A 235 17.80 -1.02 0.66
CA ALA A 235 17.30 -1.30 2.01
C ALA A 235 16.00 -2.12 1.99
N THR A 236 15.79 -2.92 3.03
CA THR A 236 14.52 -3.61 3.28
C THR A 236 13.75 -2.89 4.39
N ILE A 237 12.52 -2.49 4.11
CA ILE A 237 11.61 -1.81 5.05
C ILE A 237 10.43 -2.71 5.40
N THR A 238 9.81 -2.49 6.57
CA THR A 238 8.57 -3.16 6.96
C THR A 238 7.38 -2.23 6.69
N TYR A 239 6.38 -2.72 5.94
CA TYR A 239 5.07 -2.09 5.86
C TYR A 239 4.13 -2.69 6.93
N THR A 240 3.24 -1.85 7.47
CA THR A 240 2.13 -2.28 8.32
C THR A 240 0.81 -1.83 7.69
N LEU A 241 -0.17 -2.74 7.57
CA LEU A 241 -1.55 -2.47 7.18
C LEU A 241 -2.45 -2.69 8.39
N GLU A 242 -3.45 -1.85 8.61
CA GLU A 242 -4.38 -2.06 9.74
C GLU A 242 -5.84 -1.79 9.38
N GLY A 243 -6.76 -2.44 10.09
CA GLY A 243 -8.19 -2.26 9.89
C GLY A 243 -9.08 -3.15 10.76
N THR A 244 -10.20 -2.60 11.23
CA THR A 244 -11.23 -3.34 11.98
C THR A 244 -12.03 -4.26 11.07
N VAL A 245 -12.33 -5.50 11.49
CA VAL A 245 -13.35 -6.31 10.80
C VAL A 245 -14.73 -5.73 11.16
N PRO A 246 -15.59 -5.36 10.19
CA PRO A 246 -16.93 -4.87 10.50
C PRO A 246 -17.72 -5.85 11.36
N ALA A 247 -18.54 -5.34 12.29
CA ALA A 247 -19.29 -6.15 13.27
C ALA A 247 -20.38 -7.09 12.69
N LYS A 248 -20.46 -7.20 11.36
CA LYS A 248 -21.39 -8.02 10.57
C LYS A 248 -20.73 -8.67 9.34
N ALA A 249 -19.39 -8.69 9.29
CA ALA A 249 -18.63 -9.09 8.11
C ALA A 249 -18.58 -10.60 7.90
N ASN A 250 -19.04 -11.05 6.73
CA ASN A 250 -18.87 -12.43 6.26
C ASN A 250 -17.52 -12.65 5.55
N SER A 251 -16.90 -11.58 5.03
CA SER A 251 -15.56 -11.56 4.44
C SER A 251 -14.81 -10.30 4.87
N PHE A 252 -13.48 -10.39 4.93
CA PHE A 252 -12.60 -9.27 5.21
C PHE A 252 -11.26 -9.52 4.52
N LYS A 253 -10.83 -8.59 3.67
CA LYS A 253 -9.69 -8.78 2.76
C LYS A 253 -9.01 -7.46 2.47
N PHE A 254 -7.70 -7.40 2.70
CA PHE A 254 -6.84 -6.33 2.21
C PHE A 254 -6.42 -6.62 0.76
N VAL A 255 -6.34 -5.58 -0.06
CA VAL A 255 -5.79 -5.62 -1.42
C VAL A 255 -4.68 -4.57 -1.48
N ASP A 256 -3.44 -5.03 -1.65
CA ASP A 256 -2.23 -4.25 -1.49
C ASP A 256 -1.50 -4.14 -2.84
N THR A 257 -1.16 -2.93 -3.26
CA THR A 257 -0.65 -2.64 -4.61
C THR A 257 0.64 -1.83 -4.54
N PRO A 258 1.80 -2.49 -4.43
CA PRO A 258 3.10 -1.85 -4.49
C PRO A 258 3.41 -1.34 -5.90
N SER A 259 4.05 -0.18 -6.00
CA SER A 259 4.66 0.26 -7.26
C SER A 259 5.94 -0.55 -7.58
N ALA A 260 6.34 -0.56 -8.86
CA ALA A 260 7.46 -1.37 -9.36
C ALA A 260 8.82 -1.13 -8.66
N GLY A 261 8.97 -0.03 -7.91
CA GLY A 261 10.12 0.26 -7.06
C GLY A 261 10.24 -0.59 -5.79
N LEU A 262 9.25 -1.44 -5.50
CA LEU A 262 9.24 -2.32 -4.33
C LEU A 262 9.22 -3.80 -4.76
N THR A 263 10.01 -4.62 -4.08
CA THR A 263 9.92 -6.09 -4.11
C THR A 263 9.39 -6.55 -2.76
N VAL A 264 8.09 -6.84 -2.66
CA VAL A 264 7.47 -7.33 -1.44
C VAL A 264 7.90 -8.79 -1.19
N LYS A 265 8.23 -9.12 0.07
CA LYS A 265 8.70 -10.43 0.50
C LYS A 265 7.57 -11.18 1.22
N LEU A 266 6.71 -11.88 0.48
CA LEU A 266 5.46 -12.42 1.00
C LEU A 266 5.67 -13.45 2.13
N ASP A 267 6.79 -14.18 2.12
CA ASP A 267 7.13 -15.15 3.18
C ASP A 267 7.35 -14.49 4.57
N THR A 268 7.67 -13.19 4.57
CA THR A 268 7.79 -12.40 5.80
C THR A 268 6.44 -11.96 6.37
N LEU A 269 5.35 -12.14 5.64
CA LEU A 269 4.03 -11.63 6.01
C LEU A 269 3.50 -12.30 7.29
N LYS A 270 2.98 -11.50 8.22
CA LYS A 270 2.33 -11.94 9.46
C LYS A 270 1.04 -11.14 9.66
N VAL A 271 0.01 -11.81 10.17
CA VAL A 271 -1.27 -11.20 10.53
C VAL A 271 -1.48 -11.36 12.02
N ASN A 272 -1.81 -10.29 12.72
CA ASN A 272 -2.09 -10.25 14.15
C ASN A 272 -3.46 -9.61 14.40
N VAL A 273 -4.04 -9.88 15.57
CA VAL A 273 -5.09 -9.04 16.16
C VAL A 273 -4.43 -8.03 17.08
N GLN A 274 -4.91 -6.78 17.07
CA GLN A 274 -4.34 -5.71 17.91
C GLN A 274 -4.45 -6.06 19.40
N GLY A 275 -3.33 -6.01 20.11
CA GLY A 275 -3.21 -6.40 21.52
C GLY A 275 -2.85 -7.87 21.76
N GLU A 276 -2.86 -8.72 20.72
CA GLU A 276 -2.39 -10.11 20.78
C GLU A 276 -0.93 -10.17 20.29
N THR A 277 -0.02 -10.77 21.09
CA THR A 277 1.42 -10.81 20.79
C THR A 277 1.75 -11.71 19.60
N ASP A 278 1.03 -12.84 19.53
CA ASP A 278 1.34 -13.92 18.62
C ASP A 278 0.58 -13.71 17.29
N PRO A 279 1.22 -13.99 16.14
CA PRO A 279 0.52 -13.92 14.87
C PRO A 279 -0.52 -15.05 14.76
N LEU A 280 -1.59 -14.78 14.01
CA LEU A 280 -2.55 -15.79 13.60
C LEU A 280 -1.83 -16.93 12.87
N ALA A 281 -2.28 -18.17 13.10
CA ALA A 281 -1.81 -19.31 12.34
C ALA A 281 -2.12 -19.12 10.84
N ASN A 282 -1.23 -19.61 9.97
CA ASN A 282 -1.37 -19.50 8.51
C ASN A 282 -2.60 -20.22 7.92
N THR A 283 -3.39 -20.91 8.75
CA THR A 283 -4.69 -21.52 8.41
C THR A 283 -5.88 -20.57 8.62
N GLU A 284 -5.72 -19.47 9.36
CA GLU A 284 -6.77 -18.48 9.67
C GLU A 284 -6.94 -17.42 8.57
N TYR A 285 -5.93 -17.27 7.71
CA TYR A 285 -5.91 -16.33 6.59
C TYR A 285 -5.34 -16.98 5.33
N THR A 286 -5.51 -16.32 4.20
CA THR A 286 -4.90 -16.66 2.91
C THR A 286 -4.17 -15.46 2.36
N VAL A 287 -3.09 -15.71 1.61
CA VAL A 287 -2.34 -14.70 0.85
C VAL A 287 -2.37 -15.14 -0.61
N ASP A 288 -2.59 -14.20 -1.53
CA ASP A 288 -2.60 -14.46 -2.97
C ASP A 288 -1.76 -13.38 -3.71
N PRO A 289 -0.63 -13.75 -4.37
CA PRO A 289 -0.02 -15.09 -4.38
C PRO A 289 0.50 -15.50 -2.99
N ALA A 290 0.69 -16.80 -2.77
CA ALA A 290 0.88 -17.36 -1.43
C ALA A 290 2.27 -17.15 -0.79
N SER A 291 3.31 -16.90 -1.59
CA SER A 291 4.71 -16.93 -1.14
C SER A 291 5.66 -16.21 -2.10
N GLY A 292 6.90 -15.97 -1.67
CA GLY A 292 8.01 -15.48 -2.50
C GLY A 292 8.07 -13.96 -2.74
N ASP A 293 8.87 -13.60 -3.75
CA ASP A 293 9.17 -12.23 -4.16
C ASP A 293 8.09 -11.66 -5.09
N PHE A 294 7.26 -10.76 -4.57
CA PHE A 294 6.29 -9.99 -5.34
C PHE A 294 6.89 -8.65 -5.79
N ASN A 295 7.58 -8.69 -6.93
CA ASN A 295 7.96 -7.52 -7.74
C ASN A 295 7.20 -7.57 -9.05
N THR A 296 6.68 -6.43 -9.51
CA THR A 296 5.76 -6.41 -10.62
C THR A 296 6.14 -5.40 -11.70
N SER A 297 5.93 -5.80 -12.96
CA SER A 297 6.29 -5.01 -14.16
C SER A 297 5.08 -4.74 -15.06
N ALA A 298 3.87 -4.87 -14.51
CA ALA A 298 2.60 -4.60 -15.16
C ALA A 298 1.85 -3.46 -14.44
N ALA A 299 0.81 -2.90 -15.07
CA ALA A 299 0.32 -1.57 -14.74
C ALA A 299 -0.43 -1.39 -13.40
N LYS A 300 -0.92 -2.46 -12.73
CA LYS A 300 -1.41 -2.46 -11.33
C LYS A 300 -1.75 -3.88 -10.78
N PRO A 301 -0.83 -4.87 -10.80
CA PRO A 301 -1.06 -6.14 -10.09
C PRO A 301 -0.88 -5.97 -8.57
N SER A 302 -1.94 -6.27 -7.85
CA SER A 302 -1.98 -6.32 -6.38
C SER A 302 -1.71 -7.72 -5.85
N PHE A 303 -1.24 -7.84 -4.60
CA PHE A 303 -1.42 -9.06 -3.80
C PHE A 303 -2.55 -8.86 -2.78
N THR A 304 -3.10 -9.93 -2.23
CA THR A 304 -4.25 -9.85 -1.31
C THR A 304 -4.06 -10.70 -0.06
N ILE A 305 -4.67 -10.26 1.04
CA ILE A 305 -4.65 -10.96 2.34
C ILE A 305 -6.10 -11.08 2.83
N ALA A 306 -6.64 -12.30 2.94
CA ALA A 306 -8.03 -12.55 3.28
C ALA A 306 -8.22 -13.34 4.59
N LEU A 307 -9.17 -12.87 5.40
CA LEU A 307 -9.86 -13.56 6.49
C LEU A 307 -10.50 -14.90 6.07
N ASN A 308 -9.91 -16.08 6.35
CA ASN A 308 -10.56 -17.36 5.97
C ASN A 308 -11.91 -17.56 6.70
N ASN A 309 -12.05 -16.96 7.89
CA ASN A 309 -13.33 -16.83 8.57
C ASN A 309 -13.46 -15.44 9.22
N ALA A 310 -13.89 -14.43 8.46
CA ALA A 310 -14.11 -13.08 8.99
C ALA A 310 -15.14 -13.04 10.14
N THR A 311 -16.11 -13.96 10.18
CA THR A 311 -17.15 -13.97 11.24
C THR A 311 -16.56 -14.19 12.64
N LYS A 312 -15.47 -14.97 12.75
CA LYS A 312 -14.70 -15.19 13.98
C LYS A 312 -14.05 -13.91 14.52
N TYR A 313 -13.76 -12.95 13.64
CA TYR A 313 -12.99 -11.75 13.94
C TYR A 313 -13.81 -10.45 13.93
N GLN A 314 -15.13 -10.52 13.81
CA GLN A 314 -16.03 -9.35 13.80
C GLN A 314 -15.77 -8.41 15.00
N GLY A 315 -15.55 -7.13 14.72
CA GLY A 315 -15.20 -6.10 15.71
C GLY A 315 -13.75 -6.11 16.20
N LYS A 316 -12.91 -7.09 15.82
CA LYS A 316 -11.47 -7.10 16.11
C LYS A 316 -10.72 -6.18 15.14
N HIS A 317 -9.65 -5.56 15.62
CA HIS A 317 -8.72 -4.80 14.80
C HIS A 317 -7.59 -5.71 14.30
N ILE A 318 -7.42 -5.81 12.98
CA ILE A 318 -6.41 -6.65 12.32
C ILE A 318 -5.21 -5.79 11.96
N VAL A 319 -4.01 -6.34 12.16
CA VAL A 319 -2.73 -5.73 11.79
C VAL A 319 -1.97 -6.73 10.92
N VAL A 320 -1.55 -6.32 9.72
CA VAL A 320 -0.72 -7.11 8.81
C VAL A 320 0.65 -6.46 8.71
N LYS A 321 1.73 -7.23 8.84
CA LYS A 321 3.10 -6.75 8.64
C LYS A 321 3.81 -7.59 7.59
N TYR A 322 4.57 -6.95 6.70
CA TYR A 322 5.41 -7.60 5.71
C TYR A 322 6.61 -6.72 5.35
N ASN A 323 7.69 -7.32 4.87
CA ASN A 323 8.87 -6.60 4.42
C ASN A 323 8.84 -6.37 2.89
N ALA A 324 9.48 -5.29 2.45
CA ALA A 324 9.71 -4.98 1.05
C ALA A 324 11.13 -4.43 0.85
N LEU A 325 11.83 -4.95 -0.15
CA LEU A 325 13.11 -4.42 -0.64
C LEU A 325 12.84 -3.24 -1.58
N VAL A 326 13.45 -2.09 -1.31
CA VAL A 326 13.43 -0.92 -2.21
C VAL A 326 14.39 -1.19 -3.36
N ASN A 327 13.89 -1.53 -4.53
CA ASN A 327 14.69 -2.04 -5.65
C ASN A 327 15.12 -0.93 -6.64
N LYS A 328 15.95 -1.28 -7.64
CA LYS A 328 16.55 -0.30 -8.58
C LYS A 328 15.55 0.50 -9.44
N LYS A 329 14.27 0.10 -9.50
CA LYS A 329 13.18 0.83 -10.20
C LYS A 329 12.53 1.90 -9.31
N ALA A 330 12.97 2.08 -8.07
CA ALA A 330 12.37 3.03 -7.14
C ALA A 330 12.57 4.48 -7.60
N ASN A 331 11.47 5.22 -7.68
CA ASN A 331 11.50 6.65 -7.96
C ASN A 331 11.87 7.41 -6.68
N VAL A 332 13.05 8.02 -6.68
CA VAL A 332 13.59 8.83 -5.57
C VAL A 332 12.69 10.01 -5.17
N ASN A 333 11.83 10.50 -6.07
CA ASN A 333 10.89 11.59 -5.81
C ASN A 333 9.55 11.12 -5.22
N GLY A 334 9.35 9.81 -5.05
CA GLY A 334 8.08 9.23 -4.58
C GLY A 334 7.86 7.83 -5.13
N THR A 335 8.01 6.82 -4.27
CA THR A 335 7.69 5.42 -4.55
C THR A 335 6.48 5.03 -3.70
N ASN A 336 5.36 4.74 -4.37
CA ASN A 336 4.07 4.54 -3.71
C ASN A 336 3.81 3.06 -3.38
N ASN A 337 3.02 2.83 -2.34
CA ASN A 337 2.46 1.54 -2.00
C ASN A 337 1.02 1.72 -1.49
N ASP A 338 0.04 1.26 -2.26
CA ASP A 338 -1.39 1.47 -2.02
C ASP A 338 -2.01 0.31 -1.22
N VAL A 339 -3.08 0.55 -0.46
CA VAL A 339 -3.94 -0.52 0.08
C VAL A 339 -5.41 -0.09 0.14
N ARG A 340 -6.32 -1.02 -0.14
CA ARG A 340 -7.76 -0.90 0.04
C ARG A 340 -8.34 -2.17 0.70
N PHE A 341 -9.57 -2.13 1.19
CA PHE A 341 -10.31 -3.38 1.44
C PHE A 341 -10.96 -3.83 0.12
N ASP A 342 -11.16 -5.13 -0.10
CA ASP A 342 -11.66 -5.58 -1.41
C ASP A 342 -13.08 -5.07 -1.74
N ASN A 343 -13.96 -4.97 -0.73
CA ASN A 343 -15.30 -4.39 -0.83
C ASN A 343 -15.30 -2.84 -0.73
N SER A 344 -14.14 -2.18 -0.84
CA SER A 344 -13.99 -0.72 -0.71
C SER A 344 -13.11 -0.17 -1.83
N ASN A 345 -13.50 0.97 -2.39
CA ASN A 345 -12.70 1.67 -3.39
C ASN A 345 -11.74 2.68 -2.74
N GLN A 346 -11.99 3.04 -1.47
CA GLN A 346 -11.13 3.95 -0.71
C GLN A 346 -9.73 3.35 -0.53
N THR A 347 -8.75 4.05 -1.09
CA THR A 347 -7.36 3.60 -1.13
C THR A 347 -6.49 4.49 -0.23
N THR A 348 -5.66 3.87 0.60
CA THR A 348 -4.64 4.53 1.41
C THR A 348 -3.27 4.30 0.78
N THR A 349 -2.67 5.38 0.29
CA THR A 349 -1.32 5.37 -0.28
C THR A 349 -0.30 5.73 0.80
N THR A 350 0.72 4.91 0.97
CA THR A 350 1.97 5.32 1.64
C THR A 350 3.01 5.62 0.57
N THR A 351 3.66 6.78 0.66
CA THR A 351 4.75 7.19 -0.23
C THR A 351 6.05 7.20 0.55
N ILE A 352 7.08 6.54 0.04
CA ILE A 352 8.46 6.69 0.51
C ILE A 352 9.25 7.55 -0.49
N THR A 353 10.34 8.18 -0.03
CA THR A 353 11.23 9.06 -0.80
C THR A 353 12.66 8.48 -0.80
N PRO A 354 12.97 7.50 -1.67
CA PRO A 354 14.20 6.72 -1.54
C PRO A 354 15.50 7.52 -1.77
N GLN A 355 16.51 7.23 -0.97
CA GLN A 355 17.84 7.83 -1.03
C GLN A 355 18.85 6.91 -1.73
N LEU A 356 19.96 7.48 -2.22
CA LEU A 356 21.06 6.76 -2.85
C LEU A 356 22.38 7.14 -2.18
N ASN A 357 23.24 6.16 -1.94
CA ASN A 357 24.54 6.35 -1.32
C ASN A 357 25.51 7.10 -2.26
N THR A 358 26.52 7.70 -1.65
CA THR A 358 27.68 8.29 -2.33
C THR A 358 28.95 7.85 -1.62
N VAL A 359 29.93 7.36 -2.39
CA VAL A 359 31.30 7.08 -1.93
C VAL A 359 32.18 8.24 -2.38
N THR A 360 33.04 8.74 -1.49
CA THR A 360 34.04 9.76 -1.84
C THR A 360 35.38 9.43 -1.19
N PHE A 361 36.47 9.62 -1.93
CA PHE A 361 37.83 9.41 -1.46
C PHE A 361 38.80 10.42 -2.07
N THR A 362 39.98 10.60 -1.46
CA THR A 362 41.01 11.53 -1.93
C THR A 362 42.18 10.80 -2.58
N LYS A 363 42.50 11.16 -3.81
CA LYS A 363 43.66 10.66 -4.54
C LYS A 363 44.92 11.48 -4.27
N LYS A 364 46.01 10.79 -3.90
CA LYS A 364 47.32 11.40 -3.63
C LYS A 364 48.49 10.61 -4.24
N GLY A 365 49.69 11.19 -4.21
CA GLY A 365 50.95 10.45 -4.36
C GLY A 365 51.47 9.90 -3.02
N VAL A 366 52.80 9.75 -2.90
CA VAL A 366 53.53 9.20 -1.74
C VAL A 366 54.83 9.97 -1.48
N ASP A 367 55.45 9.72 -0.33
CA ASP A 367 56.75 10.25 0.09
C ASP A 367 56.82 11.80 0.02
N ALA A 368 57.81 12.35 -0.69
CA ALA A 368 57.96 13.79 -0.91
C ALA A 368 56.87 14.39 -1.85
N ASP A 369 56.01 13.56 -2.44
CA ASP A 369 54.97 13.95 -3.38
C ASP A 369 53.59 13.49 -2.89
N THR A 370 53.25 13.86 -1.64
CA THR A 370 51.94 13.63 -1.00
C THR A 370 50.82 14.53 -1.52
N ASN A 371 51.07 15.24 -2.63
CA ASN A 371 50.12 16.13 -3.29
C ASN A 371 48.87 15.37 -3.76
N ALA A 372 47.77 16.12 -3.90
CA ALA A 372 46.55 15.60 -4.49
C ALA A 372 46.72 15.43 -6.02
N LEU A 373 46.22 14.33 -6.58
CA LEU A 373 46.39 14.01 -8.00
C LEU A 373 45.08 14.20 -8.76
N LYS A 374 45.08 15.11 -9.73
CA LYS A 374 44.00 15.32 -10.70
C LYS A 374 44.12 14.35 -11.89
N GLY A 375 43.01 14.05 -12.56
CA GLY A 375 43.00 13.32 -13.84
C GLY A 375 43.12 11.80 -13.72
N VAL A 376 43.13 11.24 -12.51
CA VAL A 376 43.17 9.80 -12.28
C VAL A 376 41.78 9.22 -12.50
N VAL A 377 41.65 8.23 -13.39
CA VAL A 377 40.38 7.59 -13.72
C VAL A 377 40.19 6.31 -12.90
N PHE A 378 39.03 6.18 -12.27
CA PHE A 378 38.57 5.01 -11.54
C PHE A 378 37.33 4.41 -12.18
N GLN A 379 37.20 3.09 -12.10
CA GLN A 379 35.97 2.37 -12.37
C GLN A 379 35.39 1.81 -11.07
N ILE A 380 34.05 1.83 -10.94
CA ILE A 380 33.30 1.13 -9.90
C ILE A 380 32.47 0.00 -10.53
N VAL A 381 32.45 -1.16 -9.86
CA VAL A 381 31.68 -2.34 -10.26
C VAL A 381 30.94 -2.87 -9.03
N ALA A 382 29.62 -3.07 -9.13
CA ALA A 382 28.84 -3.69 -8.06
C ALA A 382 29.23 -5.17 -7.89
N ASP A 383 29.30 -5.64 -6.65
CA ASP A 383 29.50 -7.07 -6.39
C ASP A 383 28.33 -7.91 -6.93
N THR A 384 28.62 -9.10 -7.45
CA THR A 384 27.61 -10.01 -8.02
C THR A 384 26.56 -10.47 -7.01
N ASN A 385 26.85 -10.37 -5.71
CA ASN A 385 25.96 -10.77 -4.62
C ASN A 385 25.09 -9.60 -4.08
N ASN A 386 25.21 -8.39 -4.64
CA ASN A 386 24.39 -7.25 -4.23
C ASN A 386 22.90 -7.52 -4.49
N ALA A 387 22.08 -7.44 -3.44
CA ALA A 387 20.63 -7.67 -3.50
C ALA A 387 19.88 -6.66 -4.38
N THR A 388 20.50 -5.54 -4.77
CA THR A 388 19.96 -4.58 -5.74
C THR A 388 21.06 -4.13 -6.69
N PRO A 389 20.92 -4.36 -8.02
CA PRO A 389 21.88 -3.84 -9.01
C PRO A 389 21.84 -2.31 -9.10
N LEU A 390 22.87 -1.72 -9.71
CA LEU A 390 22.90 -0.29 -10.02
C LEU A 390 21.64 0.16 -10.80
N PRO A 391 21.09 1.35 -10.51
CA PRO A 391 20.08 1.99 -11.35
C PRO A 391 20.59 2.23 -12.78
N ASP A 392 19.66 2.22 -13.73
CA ASP A 392 19.99 2.40 -15.14
C ASP A 392 20.45 3.84 -15.39
N GLY A 393 21.68 4.01 -15.88
CA GLY A 393 22.32 5.31 -16.09
C GLY A 393 23.23 5.81 -14.96
N THR A 394 23.39 5.06 -13.85
CA THR A 394 24.42 5.41 -12.83
C THR A 394 25.82 5.35 -13.44
N ALA A 395 26.62 6.40 -13.22
CA ALA A 395 27.98 6.49 -13.75
C ALA A 395 28.93 5.48 -13.09
N THR A 396 29.55 4.62 -13.90
CA THR A 396 30.47 3.57 -13.45
C THR A 396 31.95 3.95 -13.54
N GLU A 397 32.28 5.13 -14.06
CA GLU A 397 33.65 5.69 -14.02
C GLU A 397 33.64 7.12 -13.47
N ALA A 398 34.69 7.48 -12.73
CA ALA A 398 34.88 8.80 -12.12
C ALA A 398 36.35 9.23 -12.22
N THR A 399 36.59 10.53 -12.42
CA THR A 399 37.94 11.10 -12.55
C THR A 399 38.25 12.03 -11.38
N SER A 400 39.48 12.00 -10.86
CA SER A 400 39.88 12.85 -9.73
C SER A 400 39.97 14.34 -10.10
N GLY A 401 39.32 15.19 -9.31
CA GLY A 401 39.34 16.66 -9.49
C GLY A 401 40.62 17.33 -8.98
N ASP A 402 40.65 18.67 -9.00
CA ASP A 402 41.81 19.49 -8.59
C ASP A 402 42.31 19.26 -7.15
N LYS A 403 41.42 18.81 -6.25
CA LYS A 403 41.77 18.43 -4.87
C LYS A 403 42.01 16.92 -4.71
N GLY A 404 42.18 16.19 -5.81
CA GLY A 404 42.28 14.74 -5.86
C GLY A 404 40.99 13.99 -5.50
N VAL A 405 39.90 14.69 -5.22
CA VAL A 405 38.62 14.10 -4.81
C VAL A 405 38.04 13.28 -5.97
N VAL A 406 37.67 12.04 -5.69
CA VAL A 406 36.90 11.14 -6.56
C VAL A 406 35.59 10.83 -5.85
N THR A 407 34.47 10.88 -6.57
CA THR A 407 33.13 10.66 -6.03
C THR A 407 32.33 9.75 -6.95
N PHE A 408 31.73 8.70 -6.39
CA PHE A 408 30.72 7.86 -7.05
C PHE A 408 29.37 8.04 -6.32
N SER A 409 28.33 8.45 -7.04
CA SER A 409 26.99 8.72 -6.51
C SER A 409 25.95 7.88 -7.22
N GLY A 410 24.76 7.74 -6.62
CA GLY A 410 23.66 6.97 -7.21
C GLY A 410 23.77 5.46 -6.92
N LEU A 411 24.37 5.10 -5.78
CA LEU A 411 24.66 3.72 -5.39
C LEU A 411 23.59 3.17 -4.41
N PRO A 412 22.91 2.06 -4.70
CA PRO A 412 22.16 1.29 -3.70
C PRO A 412 23.05 0.83 -2.52
N ASN A 413 22.43 0.42 -1.42
CA ASN A 413 23.12 -0.33 -0.37
C ASN A 413 23.74 -1.61 -0.96
N GLY A 414 24.98 -1.91 -0.59
CA GLY A 414 25.73 -3.07 -1.10
C GLY A 414 27.25 -2.85 -1.13
N THR A 415 27.97 -3.84 -1.66
CA THR A 415 29.42 -3.84 -1.81
C THR A 415 29.83 -3.55 -3.25
N TYR A 416 30.89 -2.78 -3.44
CA TYR A 416 31.38 -2.34 -4.74
C TYR A 416 32.90 -2.46 -4.80
N THR A 417 33.43 -3.00 -5.90
CA THR A 417 34.87 -2.92 -6.21
C THR A 417 35.16 -1.60 -6.91
N ILE A 418 36.12 -0.84 -6.38
CA ILE A 418 36.68 0.36 -7.01
C ILE A 418 38.12 0.03 -7.44
N THR A 419 38.43 0.23 -8.72
CA THR A 419 39.73 -0.07 -9.32
C THR A 419 40.23 1.14 -10.10
N GLU A 420 41.50 1.49 -9.92
CA GLU A 420 42.14 2.53 -10.72
C GLU A 420 42.41 2.02 -12.14
N LYS A 421 42.06 2.83 -13.14
CA LYS A 421 42.10 2.49 -14.58
C LYS A 421 43.24 3.21 -15.29
N THR A 422 43.40 4.49 -14.97
CA THR A 422 44.37 5.37 -15.61
C THR A 422 45.02 6.23 -14.52
N PRO A 423 46.31 6.00 -14.20
CA PRO A 423 47.03 6.82 -13.24
C PRO A 423 47.36 8.19 -13.84
N ALA A 424 47.68 9.16 -12.99
CA ALA A 424 48.23 10.43 -13.43
C ALA A 424 49.62 10.24 -14.07
N ASP A 425 50.01 11.17 -14.95
CA ASP A 425 51.27 11.10 -15.68
C ASP A 425 52.49 10.96 -14.75
N GLY A 426 53.41 10.08 -15.13
CA GLY A 426 54.64 9.80 -14.36
C GLY A 426 54.48 8.89 -13.14
N TYR A 427 53.29 8.31 -12.91
CA TYR A 427 53.07 7.22 -11.93
C TYR A 427 53.02 5.84 -12.60
N LEU A 428 53.16 4.76 -11.82
CA LEU A 428 53.19 3.39 -12.35
C LEU A 428 51.81 2.89 -12.78
N THR A 429 51.74 2.35 -14.00
CA THR A 429 50.58 1.61 -14.55
C THR A 429 50.52 0.15 -14.10
N THR A 430 51.57 -0.38 -13.48
CA THR A 430 51.70 -1.80 -13.07
C THR A 430 51.33 -2.07 -11.61
N ALA A 431 51.01 -1.03 -10.83
CA ALA A 431 50.73 -1.11 -9.40
C ALA A 431 49.47 -0.33 -9.01
N LEU A 432 48.43 -0.43 -9.84
CA LEU A 432 47.17 0.30 -9.70
C LEU A 432 46.40 -0.15 -8.45
N PRO A 433 45.93 0.77 -7.58
CA PRO A 433 45.09 0.44 -6.43
C PRO A 433 43.75 -0.19 -6.82
N SER A 434 43.32 -1.18 -6.04
CA SER A 434 41.96 -1.75 -6.10
C SER A 434 41.48 -2.07 -4.69
N PHE A 435 40.21 -1.79 -4.40
CA PHE A 435 39.62 -2.00 -3.07
C PHE A 435 38.12 -2.20 -3.17
N THR A 436 37.54 -2.98 -2.26
CA THR A 436 36.09 -3.00 -2.07
C THR A 436 35.66 -1.92 -1.08
N VAL A 437 34.45 -1.41 -1.26
CA VAL A 437 33.73 -0.56 -0.30
C VAL A 437 32.33 -1.12 -0.10
N THR A 438 31.87 -1.19 1.14
CA THR A 438 30.46 -1.48 1.45
C THR A 438 29.79 -0.19 1.89
N VAL A 439 28.64 0.13 1.28
CA VAL A 439 27.80 1.26 1.68
C VAL A 439 26.44 0.79 2.15
N GLU A 440 25.99 1.37 3.25
CA GLU A 440 24.69 1.12 3.84
C GLU A 440 24.16 2.40 4.49
N ASN A 441 22.93 2.78 4.14
CA ASN A 441 22.14 3.83 4.78
C ASN A 441 22.88 5.17 4.92
N GLY A 442 23.56 5.59 3.84
CA GLY A 442 24.29 6.85 3.74
C GLY A 442 25.75 6.81 4.21
N LYS A 443 26.24 5.66 4.70
CA LYS A 443 27.58 5.51 5.29
C LYS A 443 28.39 4.41 4.59
N VAL A 444 29.70 4.63 4.46
CA VAL A 444 30.66 3.53 4.20
C VAL A 444 30.83 2.70 5.48
N THR A 445 30.49 1.42 5.41
CA THR A 445 30.53 0.47 6.54
C THR A 445 31.71 -0.49 6.50
N ASP A 446 32.32 -0.70 5.32
CA ASP A 446 33.64 -1.34 5.19
C ASP A 446 34.47 -0.78 4.03
N VAL A 447 35.80 -0.88 4.14
CA VAL A 447 36.77 -0.67 3.05
C VAL A 447 37.86 -1.73 3.14
N THR A 448 37.91 -2.66 2.19
CA THR A 448 38.90 -3.74 2.14
C THR A 448 39.85 -3.57 0.93
N PRO A 449 41.12 -3.18 1.14
CA PRO A 449 42.11 -3.07 0.06
C PRO A 449 42.54 -4.42 -0.52
N THR A 450 42.82 -4.47 -1.82
CA THR A 450 43.08 -5.71 -2.56
C THR A 450 44.27 -5.60 -3.54
N GLY A 451 44.83 -6.76 -3.92
CA GLY A 451 45.89 -6.86 -4.92
C GLY A 451 47.23 -6.22 -4.49
N VAL A 452 48.10 -6.00 -5.48
CA VAL A 452 49.47 -5.44 -5.26
C VAL A 452 49.40 -4.02 -4.69
N GLY A 453 48.36 -3.26 -5.02
CA GLY A 453 48.12 -1.90 -4.52
C GLY A 453 47.49 -1.81 -3.12
N ALA A 454 47.25 -2.91 -2.41
CA ALA A 454 46.49 -2.91 -1.15
C ALA A 454 47.02 -1.92 -0.10
N GLY A 455 48.35 -1.82 0.09
CA GLY A 455 48.96 -0.88 1.03
C GLY A 455 48.84 0.61 0.64
N LEU A 456 48.39 0.91 -0.59
CA LEU A 456 48.20 2.27 -1.09
C LEU A 456 46.82 2.85 -0.76
N VAL A 457 45.89 2.04 -0.24
CA VAL A 457 44.58 2.48 0.24
C VAL A 457 44.62 2.54 1.77
N THR A 458 44.35 3.72 2.33
CA THR A 458 44.37 3.98 3.77
C THR A 458 43.13 4.75 4.19
N PHE A 459 42.56 4.44 5.35
CA PHE A 459 41.34 5.07 5.84
C PHE A 459 41.42 5.41 7.34
N GLU A 460 40.76 6.49 7.72
CA GLU A 460 40.68 6.98 9.11
C GLU A 460 39.23 7.27 9.51
N ASN A 461 38.99 7.46 10.81
CA ASN A 461 37.71 7.90 11.39
C ASN A 461 36.49 7.05 10.97
N GLY A 462 36.65 5.71 10.99
CA GLY A 462 35.56 4.79 10.65
C GLY A 462 35.10 4.91 9.20
N TYR A 463 36.06 4.91 8.28
CA TYR A 463 35.90 5.04 6.83
C TYR A 463 35.41 6.42 6.31
N ALA A 464 35.29 7.44 7.18
CA ALA A 464 34.96 8.80 6.75
C ALA A 464 36.07 9.45 5.89
N ASN A 465 37.34 9.10 6.14
CA ASN A 465 38.51 9.69 5.48
C ASN A 465 39.25 8.61 4.65
N ILE A 466 38.78 8.29 3.45
CA ILE A 466 39.47 7.34 2.54
C ILE A 466 40.50 8.07 1.66
N VAL A 467 41.74 7.56 1.63
CA VAL A 467 42.85 8.09 0.82
C VAL A 467 43.47 6.98 -0.02
N VAL A 468 43.61 7.21 -1.33
CA VAL A 468 44.17 6.27 -2.31
C VAL A 468 45.45 6.87 -2.92
N LYS A 469 46.55 6.14 -2.89
CA LYS A 469 47.90 6.66 -3.19
C LYS A 469 48.49 6.03 -4.47
N ASN A 470 49.35 6.75 -5.19
CA ASN A 470 50.13 6.19 -6.30
C ASN A 470 51.63 6.31 -6.06
N VAL A 471 52.36 5.31 -6.58
CA VAL A 471 53.81 5.22 -6.57
C VAL A 471 54.38 5.57 -7.95
N LYS A 472 55.55 6.21 -8.00
CA LYS A 472 56.31 6.43 -9.25
C LYS A 472 57.36 5.34 -9.50
N LYS A 473 57.72 4.57 -8.46
CA LYS A 473 58.68 3.47 -8.51
C LYS A 473 58.23 2.32 -7.59
N ILE A 474 58.59 1.08 -7.95
CA ILE A 474 58.25 -0.14 -7.19
C ILE A 474 58.79 -0.07 -5.75
N THR A 475 59.93 0.59 -5.55
CA THR A 475 60.56 0.79 -4.23
C THR A 475 59.75 1.69 -3.27
N GLN A 476 58.68 2.34 -3.75
CA GLN A 476 57.77 3.14 -2.92
C GLN A 476 56.50 2.37 -2.52
N LEU A 477 56.37 1.11 -2.95
CA LEU A 477 55.30 0.24 -2.43
C LEU A 477 55.54 -0.06 -0.95
N PRO A 478 54.52 0.02 -0.08
CA PRO A 478 54.66 -0.34 1.32
C PRO A 478 55.17 -1.77 1.49
N LEU A 479 56.17 -1.96 2.36
CA LEU A 479 56.68 -3.29 2.68
C LEU A 479 55.64 -4.05 3.50
N THR A 480 54.84 -4.86 2.81
CA THR A 480 53.82 -5.71 3.45
C THR A 480 54.44 -6.81 4.31
N GLY A 481 53.64 -7.39 5.21
CA GLY A 481 54.10 -8.02 6.46
C GLY A 481 55.18 -9.11 6.38
N ALA A 482 55.37 -9.76 5.23
CA ALA A 482 56.46 -10.75 5.05
C ALA A 482 57.84 -10.11 4.84
N ALA A 483 57.93 -8.93 4.22
CA ALA A 483 59.21 -8.26 3.95
C ALA A 483 59.72 -7.49 5.17
N GLY A 484 58.82 -6.82 5.90
CA GLY A 484 59.17 -6.09 7.13
C GLY A 484 59.66 -7.03 8.24
N THR A 485 59.00 -8.17 8.43
CA THR A 485 59.39 -9.16 9.46
C THR A 485 60.77 -9.76 9.19
N MET A 486 61.11 -10.07 7.92
CA MET A 486 62.45 -10.55 7.55
C MET A 486 63.57 -9.61 8.02
N LEU A 487 63.40 -8.28 7.86
CA LEU A 487 64.40 -7.31 8.31
C LEU A 487 64.57 -7.32 9.84
N PHE A 488 63.45 -7.36 10.59
CA PHE A 488 63.49 -7.46 12.04
C PHE A 488 64.06 -8.80 12.54
N THR A 489 63.79 -9.92 11.84
CA THR A 489 64.37 -11.22 12.16
C THR A 489 65.88 -11.24 11.96
N VAL A 490 66.39 -10.66 10.86
CA VAL A 490 67.84 -10.54 10.62
C VAL A 490 68.51 -9.67 11.70
N VAL A 491 67.91 -8.55 12.08
CA VAL A 491 68.40 -7.69 13.17
C VAL A 491 68.39 -8.44 14.51
N ALA A 492 67.32 -9.20 14.81
CA ALA A 492 67.23 -9.99 16.05
C ALA A 492 68.30 -11.10 16.10
N VAL A 493 68.57 -11.78 14.99
CA VAL A 493 69.63 -12.81 14.89
C VAL A 493 71.03 -12.18 15.07
N LEU A 494 71.28 -11.01 14.49
CA LEU A 494 72.52 -10.26 14.70
C LEU A 494 72.72 -9.85 16.17
N LEU A 495 71.67 -9.31 16.81
CA LEU A 495 71.69 -8.94 18.23
C LEU A 495 71.90 -10.16 19.13
N ALA A 496 71.27 -11.31 18.83
CA ALA A 496 71.48 -12.56 19.55
C ALA A 496 72.93 -13.08 19.41
N GLY A 497 73.53 -12.97 18.21
CA GLY A 497 74.94 -13.31 17.97
C GLY A 497 75.91 -12.42 18.76
N VAL A 498 75.66 -11.11 18.82
CA VAL A 498 76.43 -10.17 19.66
C VAL A 498 76.28 -10.53 21.15
N ALA A 499 75.06 -10.76 21.62
CA ALA A 499 74.79 -11.13 23.02
C ALA A 499 75.50 -12.45 23.43
N ALA A 500 75.43 -13.47 22.57
CA ALA A 500 76.12 -14.74 22.79
C ALA A 500 77.66 -14.56 22.84
N THR A 501 78.21 -13.71 21.98
CA THR A 501 79.65 -13.40 21.96
C THR A 501 80.10 -12.67 23.23
N VAL A 502 79.31 -11.70 23.71
CA VAL A 502 79.56 -11.00 24.98
C VAL A 502 79.45 -11.94 26.18
N PHE A 503 78.46 -12.83 26.20
CA PHE A 503 78.27 -13.82 27.26
C PHE A 503 79.40 -14.86 27.31
N ALA A 504 79.86 -15.35 26.15
CA ALA A 504 81.02 -16.23 26.07
C ALA A 504 82.28 -15.53 26.60
N LYS A 505 82.53 -14.28 26.17
CA LYS A 505 83.69 -13.50 26.61
C LYS A 505 83.67 -13.21 28.12
N SER A 506 82.54 -12.81 28.68
CA SER A 506 82.44 -12.52 30.12
C SER A 506 82.64 -13.76 31.00
N ARG A 507 82.21 -14.95 30.52
CA ARG A 507 82.45 -16.22 31.21
C ARG A 507 83.92 -16.66 31.15
N PHE A 508 84.62 -16.37 30.06
CA PHE A 508 86.08 -16.52 29.98
C PHE A 508 86.81 -15.53 30.90
N THR A 509 86.41 -14.24 30.92
CA THR A 509 87.02 -13.25 31.82
C THR A 509 86.82 -13.60 33.29
N LYS A 510 85.65 -14.12 33.70
CA LYS A 510 85.48 -14.66 35.06
C LYS A 510 86.42 -15.84 35.33
N ARG A 511 86.48 -16.83 34.43
CA ARG A 511 87.40 -17.97 34.56
C ARG A 511 88.90 -17.60 34.54
N ALA A 512 89.26 -16.37 34.16
CA ALA A 512 90.61 -15.82 34.21
C ALA A 512 90.80 -14.76 35.33
N LEU A 513 89.80 -14.62 36.22
CA LEU A 513 89.87 -13.92 37.50
C LEU A 513 89.72 -14.90 38.69
N ASP A 514 88.98 -15.98 38.48
CA ASP A 514 88.71 -17.06 39.44
C ASP A 514 89.81 -18.17 39.40
N ALA A 515 90.95 -17.92 38.75
CA ALA A 515 92.07 -18.86 38.53
C ALA A 515 93.42 -18.12 38.46
#